data_AF-A0A8J5CXW6-F1
#
_entry.id   AF-A0A8J5CXW6-F1
#
_cell.length_a   1.000
_cell.length_b   1.000
_cell.length_c   1.000
_cell.angle_alpha   90.00
_cell.angle_beta   90.00
_cell.angle_gamma   90.00
#
_symmetry.space_group_name_H-M   'P 1'
#
loop_
_entity.id
_entity.type
_entity.pdbx_description
1 polymer ?
#
loop_
_entity_poly.entity_id
_entity_poly.type
_entity_poly.pdbx_seq_one_letter_code
_entity_poly.pdbx_strand_id
1 'polypeptide(L)'
;MGFGRSSRPAFTKDPLEAEREFIISIEEWREKVGLEKFILLGHSFGGFLAASYAIKYPERVDHLVLADPWGFPERPLDVGDRYKFPLWVKAVAALLQPFNPLSVIRTAGPWGPSILKKARPDLIRKFSGMVKESDDVIPDYLYHCNAQNPSGESAFHTLMAGFGWAKYPMIQRMDSMRKGLPITLIYGSRSWVDQDPGFQIKYMRRDTFVDVQVIQGAGHHVYADRAELFNAIINTIGSHTDNGTLPPLAPDPDETPSGNHNTRDIGVTLSSIIDVRNDMTRDDATVGVETKSFEDEID
;
A
#
# COMPACT_ATOMS: atom_id res chain seq x y z
N MET A 1 0.24 18.01 0.85
CA MET A 1 0.23 16.55 0.56
C MET A 1 -1.11 16.06 0.00
N GLY A 2 -2.25 16.68 0.26
CA GLY A 2 -3.50 16.29 -0.41
C GLY A 2 -4.26 15.11 0.22
N PHE A 3 -3.82 14.60 1.37
CA PHE A 3 -4.43 13.50 2.14
C PHE A 3 -4.81 13.92 3.55
N GLY A 4 -5.78 13.22 4.17
CA GLY A 4 -6.18 13.43 5.57
C GLY A 4 -6.48 14.91 5.85
N ARG A 5 -5.85 15.47 6.90
CA ARG A 5 -6.00 16.89 7.27
C ARG A 5 -5.04 17.86 6.58
N SER A 6 -4.19 17.40 5.65
CA SER A 6 -3.24 18.28 4.96
C SER A 6 -3.93 19.21 3.94
N SER A 7 -3.22 20.25 3.49
CA SER A 7 -3.69 21.13 2.41
C SER A 7 -4.03 20.33 1.14
N ARG A 8 -4.91 20.89 0.29
CA ARG A 8 -5.37 20.30 -0.99
C ARG A 8 -4.81 21.07 -2.20
N PRO A 9 -3.49 21.08 -2.43
CA PRO A 9 -2.90 21.79 -3.56
C PRO A 9 -3.34 21.18 -4.88
N ALA A 10 -3.40 21.98 -5.94
CA ALA A 10 -3.60 21.45 -7.27
C ALA A 10 -2.26 20.91 -7.79
N PHE A 11 -2.09 19.59 -7.75
CA PHE A 11 -0.92 18.95 -8.33
C PHE A 11 -0.96 19.03 -9.86
N THR A 12 0.22 19.02 -10.47
CA THR A 12 0.34 18.89 -11.92
C THR A 12 -0.13 17.52 -12.43
N LYS A 13 -0.37 17.44 -13.74
CA LYS A 13 -0.67 16.18 -14.45
C LYS A 13 0.57 15.51 -15.05
N ASP A 14 1.73 16.16 -14.95
CA ASP A 14 2.99 15.51 -15.28
C ASP A 14 3.43 14.61 -14.10
N PRO A 15 3.66 13.31 -14.32
CA PRO A 15 3.98 12.37 -13.25
C PRO A 15 5.28 12.66 -12.50
N LEU A 16 6.32 13.11 -13.19
CA LEU A 16 7.62 13.37 -12.56
C LEU A 16 7.55 14.64 -11.71
N GLU A 17 6.88 15.67 -12.23
CA GLU A 17 6.70 16.92 -11.51
C GLU A 17 5.70 16.77 -10.35
N ALA A 18 4.64 15.96 -10.48
CA ALA A 18 3.74 15.65 -9.37
C ALA A 18 4.46 14.89 -8.23
N GLU A 19 5.32 13.93 -8.59
CA GLU A 19 6.22 13.29 -7.63
C GLU A 19 7.13 14.33 -6.96
N ARG A 20 7.74 15.24 -7.74
CA ARG A 20 8.59 16.32 -7.21
C ARG A 20 7.86 17.20 -6.20
N GLU A 21 6.60 17.56 -6.46
CA GLU A 21 5.75 18.36 -5.55
C GLU A 21 5.53 17.65 -4.20
N PHE A 22 5.34 16.33 -4.20
CA PHE A 22 5.29 15.55 -2.95
C PHE A 22 6.62 15.59 -2.21
N ILE A 23 7.74 15.41 -2.91
CA ILE A 23 9.08 15.41 -2.29
C ILE A 23 9.43 16.78 -1.70
N ILE A 24 9.09 17.87 -2.39
CA ILE A 24 9.23 19.24 -1.86
C ILE A 24 8.40 19.40 -0.58
N SER A 25 7.14 18.95 -0.59
CA SER A 25 6.28 19.06 0.58
C SER A 25 6.83 18.30 1.81
N ILE A 26 7.49 17.16 1.61
CA ILE A 26 8.18 16.43 2.69
C ILE A 26 9.40 17.22 3.19
N GLU A 27 10.18 17.81 2.28
CA GLU A 27 11.35 18.60 2.65
C GLU A 27 10.99 19.89 3.39
N GLU A 28 10.00 20.63 2.90
CA GLU A 28 9.47 21.81 3.58
C GLU A 28 8.93 21.47 4.97
N TRP A 29 8.25 20.33 5.11
CA TRP A 29 7.82 19.84 6.41
C TRP A 29 9.00 19.55 7.33
N ARG A 30 10.02 18.81 6.85
CA ARG A 30 11.25 18.49 7.60
C ARG A 30 11.93 19.77 8.11
N GLU A 31 12.13 20.74 7.23
CA GLU A 31 12.71 22.04 7.59
C GLU A 31 11.88 22.75 8.65
N LYS A 32 10.55 22.75 8.50
CA LYS A 32 9.65 23.44 9.43
C LYS A 32 9.65 22.82 10.82
N VAL A 33 9.82 21.50 10.93
CA VAL A 33 9.91 20.81 12.22
C VAL A 33 11.33 20.77 12.79
N GLY A 34 12.34 21.23 12.04
CA GLY A 34 13.72 21.32 12.50
C GLY A 34 14.45 19.98 12.56
N LEU A 35 14.06 18.99 11.76
CA LEU A 35 14.72 17.68 11.73
C LEU A 35 15.95 17.72 10.82
N GLU A 36 17.17 17.70 11.38
CA GLU A 36 18.39 17.70 10.55
C GLU A 36 18.60 16.39 9.78
N LYS A 37 18.43 15.27 10.49
CA LYS A 37 18.51 13.89 9.99
C LYS A 37 17.57 12.99 10.79
N PHE A 38 16.95 12.01 10.15
CA PHE A 38 15.91 11.18 10.78
C PHE A 38 15.73 9.83 10.08
N ILE A 39 15.09 8.88 10.78
CA ILE A 39 14.62 7.63 10.17
C ILE A 39 13.35 7.94 9.37
N LEU A 40 13.35 7.64 8.08
CA LEU A 40 12.21 7.86 7.20
C LEU A 40 11.49 6.54 6.93
N LEU A 41 10.29 6.39 7.47
CA LEU A 41 9.42 5.24 7.25
C LEU A 41 8.26 5.61 6.33
N GLY A 42 8.12 4.89 5.22
CA GLY A 42 6.98 5.01 4.31
C GLY A 42 6.22 3.70 4.15
N HIS A 43 4.89 3.75 4.24
CA HIS A 43 4.00 2.62 3.93
C HIS A 43 3.32 2.77 2.58
N SER A 44 3.23 1.71 1.79
CA SER A 44 2.49 1.70 0.51
C SER A 44 2.96 2.82 -0.43
N PHE A 45 2.08 3.73 -0.87
CA PHE A 45 2.48 4.91 -1.64
C PHE A 45 3.45 5.83 -0.88
N GLY A 46 3.33 5.93 0.45
CA GLY A 46 4.32 6.61 1.28
C GLY A 46 5.71 5.97 1.20
N GLY A 47 5.80 4.66 0.97
CA GLY A 47 7.07 3.96 0.72
C GLY A 47 7.73 4.39 -0.60
N PHE A 48 6.94 4.54 -1.66
CA PHE A 48 7.42 5.11 -2.93
C PHE A 48 7.98 6.53 -2.74
N LEU A 49 7.22 7.39 -2.06
CA LEU A 49 7.64 8.76 -1.78
C LEU A 49 8.86 8.81 -0.86
N ALA A 50 8.95 7.94 0.14
CA ALA A 50 10.09 7.83 1.04
C ALA A 50 11.38 7.46 0.29
N ALA A 51 11.30 6.47 -0.61
CA ALA A 51 12.43 6.08 -1.46
C ALA A 51 12.85 7.23 -2.39
N SER A 52 11.89 7.91 -3.04
CA SER A 52 12.22 9.07 -3.87
C SER A 52 12.82 10.23 -3.06
N TYR A 53 12.32 10.48 -1.85
CA TYR A 53 12.87 11.50 -0.95
C TYR A 53 14.32 11.16 -0.59
N ALA A 54 14.59 9.92 -0.22
CA ALA A 54 15.93 9.43 0.13
C ALA A 54 16.92 9.45 -1.05
N ILE A 55 16.45 9.31 -2.29
CA ILE A 55 17.28 9.50 -3.49
C ILE A 55 17.69 10.97 -3.63
N LYS A 56 16.76 11.91 -3.37
CA LYS A 56 16.98 13.34 -3.56
C LYS A 56 17.74 14.00 -2.42
N TYR A 57 17.51 13.56 -1.17
CA TYR A 57 18.06 14.12 0.06
C TYR A 57 18.70 13.03 0.94
N PRO A 58 19.67 12.26 0.43
CA PRO A 58 20.24 11.11 1.15
C PRO A 58 20.99 11.49 2.44
N GLU A 59 21.41 12.74 2.59
CA GLU A 59 22.04 13.28 3.79
C GLU A 59 21.05 13.54 4.94
N ARG A 60 19.74 13.57 4.64
CA ARG A 60 18.66 13.82 5.61
C ARG A 60 18.09 12.55 6.23
N VAL A 61 18.45 11.38 5.70
CA VAL A 61 17.91 10.10 6.14
C VAL A 61 19.00 9.30 6.85
N ASP A 62 18.74 8.87 8.08
CA ASP A 62 19.61 7.95 8.83
C ASP A 62 19.38 6.50 8.43
N HIS A 63 18.12 6.11 8.28
CA HIS A 63 17.70 4.77 7.86
C HIS A 63 16.40 4.90 7.08
N LEU A 64 16.32 4.24 5.92
CA LEU A 64 15.11 4.20 5.11
C LEU A 64 14.32 2.92 5.41
N VAL A 65 13.08 3.06 5.88
CA VAL A 65 12.19 1.92 6.16
C VAL A 65 11.03 1.92 5.17
N LEU A 66 10.87 0.82 4.45
CA LEU A 66 9.85 0.67 3.41
C LEU A 66 8.88 -0.43 3.82
N ALA A 67 7.73 -0.03 4.37
CA ALA A 67 6.69 -0.95 4.80
C ALA A 67 5.74 -1.24 3.62
N ASP A 68 5.80 -2.45 3.10
CA ASP A 68 4.95 -2.96 2.02
C ASP A 68 4.76 -1.94 0.87
N PRO A 69 5.88 -1.46 0.28
CA PRO A 69 5.88 -0.26 -0.55
C PRO A 69 5.28 -0.51 -1.94
N TRP A 70 4.39 0.39 -2.36
CA TRP A 70 3.84 0.38 -3.72
C TRP A 70 4.85 0.95 -4.73
N GLY A 71 4.71 0.57 -6.02
CA GLY A 71 5.40 1.23 -7.13
C GLY A 71 6.83 0.78 -7.37
N PHE A 72 7.25 -0.33 -6.75
CA PHE A 72 8.57 -0.94 -6.95
C PHE A 72 8.66 -1.83 -8.19
N PRO A 73 7.77 -2.82 -8.41
CA PRO A 73 7.90 -3.73 -9.54
C PRO A 73 7.60 -3.02 -10.87
N GLU A 74 8.26 -3.48 -11.93
CA GLU A 74 7.92 -3.08 -13.30
C GLU A 74 6.56 -3.66 -13.70
N ARG A 75 5.89 -2.97 -14.62
CA ARG A 75 4.71 -3.54 -15.27
C ARG A 75 5.15 -4.66 -16.20
N PRO A 76 4.64 -5.90 -16.06
CA PRO A 76 4.98 -6.97 -16.99
C PRO A 76 4.54 -6.61 -18.41
N LEU A 77 5.38 -6.92 -19.41
CA LEU A 77 5.09 -6.62 -20.82
C LEU A 77 3.90 -7.44 -21.35
N ASP A 78 3.67 -8.61 -20.76
CA ASP A 78 2.65 -9.59 -21.16
C ASP A 78 1.31 -9.45 -20.42
N VAL A 79 1.07 -8.34 -19.69
CA VAL A 79 -0.19 -8.11 -18.95
C VAL A 79 -1.43 -8.31 -19.84
N GLY A 80 -1.36 -7.91 -21.11
CA GLY A 80 -2.47 -8.07 -22.06
C GLY A 80 -2.75 -9.53 -22.46
N ASP A 81 -1.71 -10.37 -22.45
CA ASP A 81 -1.76 -11.77 -22.90
C ASP A 81 -1.98 -12.74 -21.73
N ARG A 82 -1.39 -12.44 -20.57
CA ARG A 82 -1.63 -13.16 -19.29
C ARG A 82 -3.06 -13.00 -18.81
N TYR A 83 -3.68 -11.85 -19.06
CA TYR A 83 -5.02 -11.54 -18.57
C TYR A 83 -5.98 -11.30 -19.74
N LYS A 84 -6.52 -12.40 -20.28
CA LYS A 84 -7.63 -12.38 -21.25
C LYS A 84 -8.93 -12.00 -20.55
N PHE A 85 -9.07 -10.72 -20.23
CA PHE A 85 -10.34 -10.20 -19.73
C PHE A 85 -11.41 -10.28 -20.84
N PRO A 86 -12.61 -10.82 -20.56
CA PRO A 86 -13.75 -10.68 -21.44
C PRO A 86 -13.96 -9.21 -21.83
N LEU A 87 -14.42 -8.94 -23.05
CA LEU A 87 -14.60 -7.57 -23.56
C LEU A 87 -15.45 -6.70 -22.63
N TRP A 88 -16.46 -7.28 -21.98
CA TRP A 88 -17.33 -6.58 -21.03
C TRP A 88 -16.57 -6.13 -19.77
N VAL A 89 -15.59 -6.90 -19.28
CA VAL A 89 -14.74 -6.51 -18.14
C VAL A 89 -13.84 -5.35 -18.53
N LYS A 90 -13.27 -5.38 -19.75
CA LYS A 90 -12.47 -4.26 -20.28
C LYS A 90 -13.31 -3.00 -20.45
N ALA A 91 -14.55 -3.13 -20.93
CA ALA A 91 -15.49 -2.02 -21.10
C ALA A 91 -15.90 -1.40 -19.74
N VAL A 92 -16.26 -2.22 -18.75
CA VAL A 92 -16.57 -1.76 -17.38
C VAL A 92 -15.33 -1.14 -16.72
N ALA A 93 -14.17 -1.76 -16.87
CA ALA A 93 -12.92 -1.21 -16.37
C ALA A 93 -12.56 0.14 -17.00
N ALA A 94 -12.81 0.33 -18.30
CA ALA A 94 -12.60 1.60 -18.99
C ALA A 94 -13.64 2.66 -18.56
N LEU A 95 -14.88 2.26 -18.32
CA LEU A 95 -15.95 3.15 -17.85
C LEU A 95 -15.72 3.61 -16.39
N LEU A 96 -15.18 2.73 -15.54
CA LEU A 96 -14.87 3.00 -14.13
C LEU A 96 -13.44 3.53 -13.91
N GLN A 97 -12.58 3.56 -14.93
CA GLN A 97 -11.22 4.14 -14.82
C GLN A 97 -11.23 5.62 -14.39
N PRO A 98 -12.13 6.49 -14.88
CA PRO A 98 -12.24 7.86 -14.38
C PRO A 98 -13.00 7.96 -13.04
N PHE A 99 -13.74 6.92 -12.65
CA PHE A 99 -14.41 6.87 -11.35
C PHE A 99 -13.38 6.49 -10.28
N ASN A 100 -12.72 7.51 -9.75
CA ASN A 100 -12.07 7.48 -8.45
C ASN A 100 -13.03 6.80 -7.48
N PRO A 101 -12.72 5.60 -6.97
CA PRO A 101 -13.68 4.88 -6.16
C PRO A 101 -14.09 5.75 -4.96
N LEU A 102 -13.14 6.37 -4.25
CA LEU A 102 -13.40 7.23 -3.09
C LEU A 102 -14.36 8.40 -3.40
N SER A 103 -14.56 8.75 -4.68
CA SER A 103 -15.62 9.68 -5.10
C SER A 103 -17.03 9.19 -4.74
N VAL A 104 -17.31 7.89 -4.84
CA VAL A 104 -18.61 7.29 -4.47
C VAL A 104 -18.86 7.46 -2.97
N ILE A 105 -17.88 7.09 -2.15
CA ILE A 105 -17.92 7.29 -0.69
C ILE A 105 -18.08 8.78 -0.37
N ARG A 106 -17.35 9.66 -1.05
CA ARG A 106 -17.39 11.11 -0.85
C ARG A 106 -18.76 11.70 -1.18
N THR A 107 -19.39 11.25 -2.26
CA THR A 107 -20.74 11.71 -2.65
C THR A 107 -21.83 11.23 -1.71
N ALA A 108 -21.60 10.16 -0.94
CA ALA A 108 -22.57 9.64 0.00
C ALA A 108 -22.78 10.53 1.24
N GLY A 109 -21.91 11.52 1.47
CA GLY A 109 -22.11 12.52 2.52
C GLY A 109 -22.26 11.89 3.90
N PRO A 110 -23.30 12.24 4.69
CA PRO A 110 -23.50 11.69 6.04
C PRO A 110 -23.61 10.17 6.13
N TRP A 111 -23.94 9.47 5.03
CA TRP A 111 -24.01 8.01 5.00
C TRP A 111 -22.66 7.33 4.73
N GLY A 112 -21.63 8.10 4.36
CA GLY A 112 -20.30 7.60 4.02
C GLY A 112 -19.69 6.66 5.06
N PRO A 113 -19.69 6.98 6.36
CA PRO A 113 -19.16 6.08 7.39
C PRO A 113 -19.90 4.75 7.47
N SER A 114 -21.24 4.76 7.34
CA SER A 114 -22.05 3.54 7.35
C SER A 114 -21.78 2.65 6.14
N ILE A 115 -21.56 3.24 4.96
CA ILE A 115 -21.15 2.51 3.75
C ILE A 115 -19.78 1.87 3.97
N LEU A 116 -18.82 2.63 4.50
CA LEU A 116 -17.48 2.13 4.77
C LEU A 116 -17.50 1.00 5.81
N LYS A 117 -18.35 1.11 6.84
CA LYS A 117 -18.55 0.06 7.85
C LYS A 117 -19.01 -1.26 7.26
N LYS A 118 -19.90 -1.22 6.25
CA LYS A 118 -20.37 -2.41 5.54
C LYS A 118 -19.38 -2.92 4.49
N ALA A 119 -18.74 -2.01 3.75
CA ALA A 119 -17.83 -2.37 2.67
C ALA A 119 -16.48 -2.88 3.19
N ARG A 120 -15.99 -2.34 4.33
CA ARG A 120 -14.64 -2.60 4.87
C ARG A 120 -14.63 -2.99 6.35
N PRO A 121 -15.36 -4.05 6.75
CA PRO A 121 -15.32 -4.57 8.11
C PRO A 121 -13.93 -5.13 8.48
N ASP A 122 -13.12 -5.51 7.49
CA ASP A 122 -11.74 -5.95 7.69
C ASP A 122 -10.86 -4.85 8.31
N LEU A 123 -11.02 -3.59 7.87
CA LEU A 123 -10.26 -2.47 8.42
C LEU A 123 -10.63 -2.20 9.87
N ILE A 124 -11.92 -2.23 10.19
CA ILE A 124 -12.41 -2.07 11.56
C ILE A 124 -11.80 -3.14 12.46
N ARG A 125 -11.89 -4.40 12.04
CA ARG A 125 -11.37 -5.55 12.80
C ARG A 125 -9.88 -5.41 13.10
N LYS A 126 -9.07 -4.91 12.17
CA LYS A 126 -7.62 -4.70 12.37
C LYS A 126 -7.33 -3.75 13.55
N PHE A 127 -8.20 -2.77 13.81
CA PHE A 127 -7.99 -1.79 14.88
C PHE A 127 -8.86 -2.04 16.13
N SER A 128 -9.70 -3.08 16.12
CA SER A 128 -10.64 -3.35 17.21
C SER A 128 -10.01 -3.59 18.58
N GLY A 129 -8.81 -4.16 18.63
CA GLY A 129 -8.04 -4.33 19.88
C GLY A 129 -7.24 -3.11 20.33
N MET A 130 -7.14 -2.07 19.49
CA MET A 130 -6.30 -0.88 19.73
C MET A 130 -7.11 0.39 19.99
N VAL A 131 -8.29 0.50 19.39
CA VAL A 131 -9.13 1.71 19.43
C VAL A 131 -10.44 1.39 20.14
N LYS A 132 -10.74 2.15 21.20
CA LYS A 132 -12.05 2.08 21.86
C LYS A 132 -13.14 2.48 20.88
N GLU A 133 -14.28 1.80 20.92
CA GLU A 133 -15.42 2.09 20.03
C GLU A 133 -15.04 2.02 18.53
N SER A 134 -14.12 1.10 18.19
CA SER A 134 -13.58 0.96 16.83
C SER A 134 -14.63 0.81 15.73
N ASP A 135 -15.77 0.18 16.03
CA ASP A 135 -16.88 -0.03 15.10
C ASP A 135 -17.49 1.28 14.59
N ASP A 136 -17.32 2.38 15.32
CA ASP A 136 -17.83 3.70 14.96
C ASP A 136 -16.69 4.67 14.64
N VAL A 137 -15.64 4.68 15.47
CA VAL A 137 -14.50 5.60 15.32
C VAL A 137 -13.69 5.33 14.05
N ILE A 138 -13.45 4.07 13.67
CA ILE A 138 -12.60 3.75 12.52
C ILE A 138 -13.28 4.12 11.20
N PRO A 139 -14.54 3.74 10.94
CA PRO A 139 -15.25 4.18 9.73
C PRO A 139 -15.35 5.70 9.61
N ASP A 140 -15.65 6.40 10.72
CA ASP A 140 -15.72 7.86 10.73
C ASP A 140 -14.36 8.49 10.39
N TYR A 141 -13.29 8.02 11.03
CA TYR A 141 -11.94 8.50 10.78
C TYR A 141 -11.53 8.32 9.31
N LEU A 142 -11.71 7.11 8.78
CA LEU A 142 -11.34 6.78 7.42
C LEU A 142 -12.17 7.55 6.40
N TYR A 143 -13.48 7.69 6.64
CA TYR A 143 -14.36 8.50 5.82
C TYR A 143 -13.89 9.96 5.77
N HIS A 144 -13.71 10.60 6.93
CA HIS A 144 -13.36 12.02 7.00
C HIS A 144 -11.95 12.33 6.52
N CYS A 145 -11.03 11.37 6.54
CA CYS A 145 -9.73 11.52 5.87
C CYS A 145 -9.86 11.65 4.34
N ASN A 146 -10.90 11.07 3.75
CA ASN A 146 -11.10 10.95 2.31
C ASN A 146 -12.26 11.80 1.76
N ALA A 147 -13.14 12.35 2.61
CA ALA A 147 -14.33 13.09 2.21
C ALA A 147 -14.06 14.46 1.54
N GLN A 148 -12.85 14.99 1.62
CA GLN A 148 -12.49 16.29 1.01
C GLN A 148 -12.04 16.14 -0.46
N ASN A 149 -11.79 17.26 -1.14
CA ASN A 149 -11.28 17.30 -2.51
C ASN A 149 -10.08 16.33 -2.70
N PRO A 150 -10.11 15.39 -3.67
CA PRO A 150 -9.12 14.33 -3.84
C PRO A 150 -7.80 14.81 -4.46
N SER A 151 -7.18 15.86 -3.92
CA SER A 151 -5.92 16.42 -4.45
C SER A 151 -4.78 15.41 -4.46
N GLY A 152 -4.48 14.77 -3.32
CA GLY A 152 -3.39 13.80 -3.21
C GLY A 152 -3.69 12.51 -3.96
N GLU A 153 -4.94 12.09 -3.97
CA GLU A 153 -5.40 10.92 -4.71
C GLU A 153 -5.30 11.12 -6.24
N SER A 154 -5.69 12.30 -6.73
CA SER A 154 -5.55 12.65 -8.15
C SER A 154 -4.08 12.68 -8.56
N ALA A 155 -3.21 13.21 -7.69
CA ALA A 155 -1.78 13.18 -7.91
C ALA A 155 -1.23 11.75 -7.91
N PHE A 156 -1.62 10.91 -6.94
CA PHE A 156 -1.26 9.49 -6.93
C PHE A 156 -1.68 8.79 -8.23
N HIS A 157 -2.91 9.01 -8.70
CA HIS A 157 -3.40 8.48 -9.96
C HIS A 157 -2.56 8.96 -11.17
N THR A 158 -2.09 10.21 -11.16
CA THR A 158 -1.16 10.73 -12.18
C THR A 158 0.14 9.91 -12.24
N LEU A 159 0.62 9.36 -11.13
CA LEU A 159 1.82 8.53 -11.06
C LEU A 159 1.58 7.08 -11.51
N MET A 160 0.32 6.65 -11.67
CA MET A 160 -0.03 5.28 -12.04
C MET A 160 -0.08 5.05 -13.55
N ALA A 161 0.25 3.83 -13.98
CA ALA A 161 0.13 3.31 -15.34
C ALA A 161 -0.74 2.04 -15.35
N GLY A 162 -1.68 1.96 -16.29
CA GLY A 162 -2.53 0.78 -16.49
C GLY A 162 -3.35 0.44 -15.24
N PHE A 163 -3.33 -0.83 -14.81
CA PHE A 163 -4.08 -1.33 -13.65
C PHE A 163 -3.35 -1.16 -12.31
N GLY A 164 -2.59 -0.08 -12.15
CA GLY A 164 -2.05 0.33 -10.86
C GLY A 164 -0.55 0.11 -10.63
N TRP A 165 0.25 0.00 -11.70
CA TRP A 165 1.72 0.06 -11.59
C TRP A 165 2.19 1.51 -11.57
N ALA A 166 3.41 1.77 -11.08
CA ALA A 166 4.02 3.09 -11.24
C ALA A 166 4.43 3.33 -12.70
N LYS A 167 4.25 4.55 -13.20
CA LYS A 167 4.80 4.98 -14.51
C LYS A 167 6.32 4.91 -14.53
N TYR A 168 6.95 5.24 -13.41
CA TYR A 168 8.40 5.18 -13.20
C TYR A 168 8.68 4.28 -11.99
N PRO A 169 8.82 2.96 -12.20
CA PRO A 169 8.96 2.01 -11.11
C PRO A 169 10.25 2.25 -10.32
N MET A 170 10.15 2.14 -8.99
CA MET A 170 11.25 2.48 -8.09
C MET A 170 12.45 1.55 -8.25
N ILE A 171 12.24 0.28 -8.66
CA ILE A 171 13.34 -0.68 -8.86
C ILE A 171 14.41 -0.16 -9.84
N GLN A 172 14.00 0.57 -10.89
CA GLN A 172 14.90 1.15 -11.89
C GLN A 172 15.71 2.34 -11.37
N ARG A 173 15.39 2.84 -10.17
CA ARG A 173 15.95 4.07 -9.59
C ARG A 173 16.81 3.80 -8.38
N MET A 174 16.80 2.58 -7.84
CA MET A 174 17.49 2.22 -6.60
C MET A 174 19.01 2.36 -6.68
N ASP A 175 19.61 2.30 -7.88
CA ASP A 175 21.04 2.56 -8.09
C ASP A 175 21.43 4.03 -7.88
N SER A 176 20.47 4.96 -8.00
CA SER A 176 20.70 6.38 -7.71
C SER A 176 20.74 6.69 -6.22
N MET A 177 20.28 5.75 -5.37
CA MET A 177 20.28 5.94 -3.93
C MET A 177 21.70 5.81 -3.37
N ARG A 178 22.09 6.75 -2.49
CA ARG A 178 23.43 6.77 -1.85
C ARG A 178 23.79 5.40 -1.26
N LYS A 179 24.98 4.90 -1.57
CA LYS A 179 25.43 3.58 -1.09
C LYS A 179 25.46 3.43 0.43
N GLY A 180 25.89 4.46 1.16
CA GLY A 180 25.96 4.42 2.62
C GLY A 180 24.63 4.55 3.37
N LEU A 181 23.49 4.63 2.68
CA LEU A 181 22.17 4.74 3.33
C LEU A 181 21.61 3.34 3.64
N PRO A 182 21.41 2.97 4.93
CA PRO A 182 20.78 1.72 5.32
C PRO A 182 19.30 1.66 4.89
N ILE A 183 18.87 0.49 4.40
CA ILE A 183 17.50 0.25 3.95
C ILE A 183 16.95 -0.99 4.65
N THR A 184 15.73 -0.91 5.18
CA THR A 184 14.95 -2.09 5.61
C THR A 184 13.62 -2.11 4.88
N LEU A 185 13.35 -3.17 4.13
CA LEU A 185 12.04 -3.43 3.53
C LEU A 185 11.26 -4.40 4.42
N ILE A 186 10.00 -4.09 4.71
CA ILE A 186 9.14 -4.89 5.59
C ILE A 186 7.88 -5.27 4.82
N TYR A 187 7.69 -6.55 4.52
CA TYR A 187 6.57 -7.07 3.74
C TYR A 187 5.62 -7.91 4.59
N GLY A 188 4.34 -7.91 4.22
CA GLY A 188 3.39 -8.89 4.71
C GLY A 188 3.44 -10.16 3.86
N SER A 189 3.63 -11.33 4.48
CA SER A 189 3.60 -12.63 3.77
C SER A 189 2.32 -12.93 2.98
N ARG A 190 1.20 -12.28 3.34
CA ARG A 190 -0.11 -12.35 2.67
C ARG A 190 -0.45 -11.05 1.95
N SER A 191 0.51 -10.16 1.72
CA SER A 191 0.28 -8.93 0.98
C SER A 191 0.04 -9.21 -0.51
N TRP A 192 -0.72 -8.33 -1.13
CA TRP A 192 -0.87 -8.26 -2.59
C TRP A 192 0.28 -7.51 -3.25
N VAL A 193 1.09 -6.77 -2.47
CA VAL A 193 2.30 -6.13 -2.96
C VAL A 193 3.38 -7.19 -3.16
N ASP A 194 4.00 -7.16 -4.33
CA ASP A 194 5.10 -8.05 -4.65
C ASP A 194 6.35 -7.71 -3.81
N GLN A 195 6.89 -8.72 -3.13
CA GLN A 195 8.08 -8.61 -2.29
C GLN A 195 9.38 -8.89 -3.06
N ASP A 196 9.30 -9.49 -4.25
CA ASP A 196 10.47 -9.86 -5.07
C ASP A 196 11.39 -8.66 -5.36
N PRO A 197 10.89 -7.43 -5.63
CA PRO A 197 11.73 -6.25 -5.76
C PRO A 197 12.61 -5.99 -4.53
N GLY A 198 12.16 -6.30 -3.31
CA GLY A 198 12.96 -6.12 -2.11
C GLY A 198 14.21 -7.02 -2.09
N PHE A 199 14.05 -8.28 -2.48
CA PHE A 199 15.18 -9.21 -2.60
C PHE A 199 16.10 -8.85 -3.78
N GLN A 200 15.54 -8.37 -4.89
CA GLN A 200 16.34 -7.83 -5.99
C GLN A 200 17.19 -6.64 -5.54
N ILE A 201 16.62 -5.71 -4.77
CA ILE A 201 17.36 -4.57 -4.20
C ILE A 201 18.47 -5.05 -3.28
N LYS A 202 18.19 -6.02 -2.40
CA LYS A 202 19.20 -6.63 -1.51
C LYS A 202 20.36 -7.20 -2.33
N TYR A 203 20.08 -7.89 -3.43
CA TYR A 203 21.08 -8.44 -4.33
C TYR A 203 21.88 -7.35 -5.09
N MET A 204 21.19 -6.37 -5.69
CA MET A 204 21.82 -5.28 -6.46
C MET A 204 22.71 -4.39 -5.58
N ARG A 205 22.34 -4.22 -4.31
CA ARG A 205 23.03 -3.33 -3.35
C ARG A 205 23.80 -4.10 -2.28
N ARG A 206 24.35 -5.27 -2.63
CA ARG A 206 25.09 -6.19 -1.73
C ARG A 206 26.31 -5.57 -1.03
N ASP A 207 26.82 -4.43 -1.50
CA ASP A 207 27.90 -3.67 -0.88
C ASP A 207 27.40 -2.66 0.18
N THR A 208 26.11 -2.68 0.49
CA THR A 208 25.44 -1.75 1.40
C THR A 208 24.47 -2.49 2.32
N PHE A 209 24.05 -1.84 3.41
CA PHE A 209 23.06 -2.44 4.31
C PHE A 209 21.66 -2.41 3.68
N VAL A 210 21.17 -3.59 3.29
CA VAL A 210 19.79 -3.80 2.87
C VAL A 210 19.24 -5.04 3.60
N ASP A 211 18.20 -4.82 4.39
CA ASP A 211 17.49 -5.88 5.09
C ASP A 211 16.07 -6.06 4.52
N VAL A 212 15.59 -7.31 4.48
CA VAL A 212 14.26 -7.65 3.98
C VAL A 212 13.56 -8.52 5.03
N GLN A 213 12.53 -7.97 5.65
CA GLN A 213 11.75 -8.59 6.71
C GLN A 213 10.39 -9.02 6.17
N VAL A 214 10.10 -10.32 6.19
CA VAL A 214 8.78 -10.84 5.78
C VAL A 214 8.00 -11.27 7.02
N ILE A 215 7.00 -10.49 7.39
CA ILE A 215 6.18 -10.76 8.57
C ILE A 215 5.10 -11.80 8.24
N GLN A 216 5.22 -12.96 8.89
CA GLN A 216 4.30 -14.08 8.72
C GLN A 216 2.90 -13.76 9.27
N GLY A 217 1.90 -14.01 8.42
CA GLY A 217 0.50 -13.74 8.70
C GLY A 217 0.06 -12.28 8.55
N ALA A 218 0.93 -11.34 8.19
CA ALA A 218 0.55 -9.97 7.86
C ALA A 218 0.13 -9.82 6.39
N GLY A 219 -0.86 -8.95 6.12
CA GLY A 219 -1.19 -8.47 4.78
C GLY A 219 -0.58 -7.09 4.51
N HIS A 220 -1.21 -6.30 3.65
CA HIS A 220 -0.71 -4.97 3.25
C HIS A 220 -0.53 -3.98 4.42
N HIS A 221 -1.40 -4.05 5.43
CA HIS A 221 -1.30 -3.23 6.64
C HIS A 221 -0.48 -3.94 7.71
N VAL A 222 0.79 -4.19 7.41
CA VAL A 222 1.70 -4.98 8.26
C VAL A 222 1.74 -4.45 9.71
N TYR A 223 1.76 -3.13 9.85
CA TYR A 223 1.75 -2.42 11.14
C TYR A 223 0.48 -2.63 11.97
N ALA A 224 -0.64 -2.99 11.35
CA ALA A 224 -1.91 -3.27 12.05
C ALA A 224 -2.11 -4.77 12.26
N ASP A 225 -1.77 -5.60 11.26
CA ASP A 225 -1.97 -7.06 11.32
C ASP A 225 -1.05 -7.76 12.32
N ARG A 226 0.14 -7.20 12.53
CA ARG A 226 1.21 -7.74 13.37
C ARG A 226 1.95 -6.60 14.09
N ALA A 227 1.20 -5.74 14.76
CA ALA A 227 1.72 -4.52 15.38
C ALA A 227 2.91 -4.76 16.31
N GLU A 228 2.88 -5.81 17.15
CA GLU A 228 3.98 -6.13 18.08
C GLU A 228 5.29 -6.44 17.34
N LEU A 229 5.24 -7.31 16.32
CA LEU A 229 6.41 -7.68 15.52
C LEU A 229 6.92 -6.49 14.70
N PHE A 230 6.00 -5.75 14.07
CA PHE A 230 6.35 -4.55 13.31
C PHE A 230 7.06 -3.52 14.22
N ASN A 231 6.49 -3.21 15.38
CA ASN A 231 7.07 -2.26 16.33
C ASN A 231 8.41 -2.75 16.90
N ALA A 232 8.58 -4.06 17.13
CA ALA A 232 9.85 -4.62 17.55
C ALA A 232 10.96 -4.31 16.51
N ILE A 233 10.69 -4.54 15.23
CA ILE A 233 11.64 -4.22 14.14
C ILE A 233 11.95 -2.71 14.13
N ILE A 234 10.93 -1.85 14.19
CA ILE A 234 11.14 -0.39 14.17
C ILE A 234 11.96 0.08 15.37
N ASN A 235 11.67 -0.45 16.57
CA ASN A 235 12.41 -0.10 17.79
C ASN A 235 13.87 -0.59 17.73
N THR A 236 14.12 -1.78 17.16
CA THR A 236 15.48 -2.26 16.92
C THR A 236 16.23 -1.33 15.96
N ILE A 237 15.61 -0.92 14.85
CA ILE A 237 16.21 0.05 13.91
C ILE A 237 16.53 1.37 14.60
N GLY A 238 15.59 1.91 15.39
CA GLY A 238 15.78 3.13 16.17
C GLY A 238 16.96 3.02 17.13
N SER A 239 16.99 1.97 17.96
CA SER A 239 18.06 1.74 18.93
C SER A 239 19.44 1.62 18.27
N HIS A 240 19.55 0.93 17.13
CA HIS A 240 20.81 0.81 16.42
C HIS A 240 21.26 2.14 15.80
N THR A 241 20.32 2.88 15.21
CA THR A 241 20.56 4.21 14.63
C THR A 241 21.06 5.20 15.67
N ASP A 242 20.40 5.26 16.84
CA ASP A 242 20.80 6.14 17.96
C ASP A 242 22.22 5.83 18.47
N ASN A 243 22.63 4.56 18.36
CA ASN A 243 23.96 4.09 18.77
C ASN A 243 25.01 4.14 17.65
N GLY A 244 24.66 4.62 16.44
CA GLY A 244 25.57 4.66 15.29
C GLY A 244 25.97 3.27 14.76
N THR A 245 25.09 2.29 14.93
CA THR A 245 25.30 0.89 14.51
C THR A 245 24.21 0.43 13.54
N LEU A 246 24.37 -0.76 12.97
CA LEU A 246 23.38 -1.37 12.08
C LEU A 246 22.66 -2.53 12.79
N PRO A 247 21.34 -2.71 12.57
CA PRO A 247 20.63 -3.89 13.04
C PRO A 247 21.21 -5.20 12.50
N PRO A 248 21.01 -6.33 13.17
CA PRO A 248 21.29 -7.63 12.58
C PRO A 248 20.40 -7.86 11.35
N LEU A 249 20.95 -8.47 10.30
CA LEU A 249 20.19 -8.84 9.10
C LEU A 249 19.22 -9.99 9.41
N ALA A 250 18.06 -9.99 8.76
CA ALA A 250 17.22 -11.17 8.72
C ALA A 250 17.97 -12.35 8.07
N PRO A 251 17.79 -13.59 8.58
CA PRO A 251 18.32 -14.78 7.92
C PRO A 251 17.76 -14.88 6.49
N ASP A 252 18.61 -15.30 5.55
CA ASP A 252 18.15 -15.49 4.17
C ASP A 252 17.10 -16.60 4.10
N PRO A 253 16.02 -16.43 3.33
CA PRO A 253 14.95 -17.42 3.24
C PRO A 253 15.46 -18.80 2.76
N ASP A 254 16.54 -18.83 1.98
CA ASP A 254 17.17 -20.06 1.49
C ASP A 254 17.94 -20.86 2.57
N GLU A 255 18.19 -20.29 3.75
CA GLU A 255 18.82 -21.00 4.88
C GLU A 255 17.80 -21.72 5.78
N THR A 256 16.49 -21.58 5.52
CA THR A 256 15.44 -22.34 6.21
C THR A 256 15.06 -23.61 5.43
N PRO A 257 14.88 -24.79 6.07
CA PRO A 257 14.58 -26.02 5.35
C PRO A 257 13.29 -25.89 4.54
N SER A 258 13.42 -26.12 3.23
CA SER A 258 12.40 -25.93 2.19
C SER A 258 10.99 -26.37 2.62
N GLY A 259 10.14 -25.39 2.91
CA GLY A 259 8.69 -25.56 2.94
C GLY A 259 8.12 -25.09 1.61
N ASN A 260 7.72 -26.03 0.74
CA ASN A 260 6.98 -25.87 -0.51
C ASN A 260 6.87 -24.44 -1.06
N HIS A 261 7.68 -24.14 -2.09
CA HIS A 261 7.33 -23.11 -3.08
C HIS A 261 6.08 -23.57 -3.83
N ASN A 262 4.91 -23.42 -3.21
CA ASN A 262 3.65 -23.42 -3.94
C ASN A 262 3.70 -22.22 -4.89
N THR A 263 3.77 -22.50 -6.18
CA THR A 263 3.34 -21.62 -7.25
C THR A 263 2.03 -20.95 -6.83
N ARG A 264 2.13 -19.69 -6.40
CA ARG A 264 0.98 -18.92 -5.93
C ARG A 264 -0.02 -18.81 -7.08
N ASP A 265 -1.23 -19.25 -6.82
CA ASP A 265 -2.32 -19.32 -7.78
C ASP A 265 -2.66 -17.90 -8.27
N ILE A 266 -2.40 -17.65 -9.55
CA ILE A 266 -2.47 -16.34 -10.22
C ILE A 266 -3.91 -15.79 -10.23
N GLY A 267 -4.90 -16.64 -9.97
CA GLY A 267 -6.29 -16.24 -9.72
C GLY A 267 -6.42 -15.31 -8.52
N VAL A 268 -5.60 -15.48 -7.46
CA VAL A 268 -5.65 -14.67 -6.24
C VAL A 268 -5.21 -13.24 -6.50
N THR A 269 -4.23 -13.03 -7.39
CA THR A 269 -3.69 -11.71 -7.76
C THR A 269 -4.71 -10.86 -8.51
N LEU A 270 -5.57 -11.49 -9.32
CA LEU A 270 -6.63 -10.79 -10.03
C LEU A 270 -7.82 -10.48 -9.12
N SER A 271 -8.20 -11.39 -8.22
CA SER A 271 -9.18 -11.09 -7.17
C SER A 271 -8.66 -10.05 -6.16
N SER A 272 -7.35 -9.94 -5.93
CA SER A 272 -6.77 -8.91 -5.04
C SER A 272 -6.56 -7.56 -5.72
N ILE A 273 -6.33 -7.53 -7.05
CA ILE A 273 -6.35 -6.29 -7.86
C ILE A 273 -7.81 -5.86 -8.11
N ILE A 274 -8.72 -6.81 -8.23
CA ILE A 274 -10.16 -6.56 -8.15
C ILE A 274 -10.53 -6.14 -6.73
N ASP A 275 -9.91 -6.60 -5.64
CA ASP A 275 -10.16 -6.09 -4.28
C ASP A 275 -9.78 -4.62 -4.14
N VAL A 276 -8.75 -4.12 -4.84
CA VAL A 276 -8.47 -2.67 -4.92
C VAL A 276 -9.64 -1.90 -5.59
N ARG A 277 -10.49 -2.58 -6.38
CA ARG A 277 -11.68 -2.02 -7.05
C ARG A 277 -13.03 -2.41 -6.42
N ASN A 278 -13.10 -3.55 -5.73
CA ASN A 278 -14.24 -4.07 -4.97
C ASN A 278 -14.24 -3.54 -3.53
N ASP A 279 -13.14 -2.91 -3.08
CA ASP A 279 -13.09 -1.99 -1.92
C ASP A 279 -14.20 -0.93 -1.99
N MET A 280 -14.81 -0.76 -3.17
CA MET A 280 -15.72 0.34 -3.42
C MET A 280 -16.92 0.10 -4.32
N THR A 281 -17.22 -1.16 -4.66
CA THR A 281 -18.55 -1.56 -5.14
C THR A 281 -18.77 -3.08 -4.95
N ARG A 282 -19.53 -3.49 -3.92
CA ARG A 282 -20.54 -4.58 -3.87
C ARG A 282 -20.79 -5.03 -2.42
N ASP A 283 -21.94 -4.69 -1.82
CA ASP A 283 -23.20 -5.47 -1.83
C ASP A 283 -23.22 -6.75 -2.66
N ASP A 284 -23.28 -7.89 -1.97
CA ASP A 284 -23.98 -9.08 -2.45
C ASP A 284 -25.31 -9.22 -1.68
N ALA A 285 -26.38 -8.80 -2.36
CA ALA A 285 -27.73 -9.25 -2.05
C ALA A 285 -27.85 -10.72 -2.45
N THR A 286 -27.92 -11.61 -1.47
CA THR A 286 -28.45 -12.96 -1.66
C THR A 286 -29.98 -12.85 -1.78
N VAL A 287 -30.48 -12.67 -3.01
CA VAL A 287 -31.86 -12.99 -3.33
C VAL A 287 -31.98 -14.50 -3.34
N GLY A 288 -32.48 -15.07 -2.24
CA GLY A 288 -32.92 -16.45 -2.19
C GLY A 288 -34.12 -16.62 -3.12
N VAL A 289 -33.95 -17.42 -4.17
CA VAL A 289 -35.05 -17.96 -4.95
C VAL A 289 -35.65 -19.09 -4.13
N GLU A 290 -36.75 -18.82 -3.42
CA GLU A 290 -37.63 -19.86 -2.90
C GLU A 290 -38.26 -20.61 -4.08
N THR A 291 -37.82 -21.84 -4.29
CA THR A 291 -38.58 -22.82 -5.06
C THR A 291 -39.61 -23.43 -4.10
N LYS A 292 -40.86 -22.97 -4.20
CA LYS A 292 -42.00 -23.65 -3.55
C LYS A 292 -42.28 -24.96 -4.29
N SER A 293 -41.95 -26.07 -3.66
CA SER A 293 -42.55 -27.37 -3.95
C SER A 293 -44.02 -27.35 -3.53
N PHE A 294 -44.92 -27.56 -4.50
CA PHE A 294 -46.29 -28.03 -4.29
C PHE A 294 -46.27 -29.56 -4.06
N GLU A 295 -47.35 -30.08 -3.46
CA GLU A 295 -47.62 -31.48 -3.01
C GLU A 295 -47.17 -31.71 -1.55
N ASP A 296 -47.98 -32.07 -0.56
CA ASP A 296 -49.32 -32.68 -0.48
C ASP A 296 -49.97 -32.31 0.87
N GLU A 297 -51.29 -32.12 0.93
CA GLU A 297 -52.10 -32.77 1.97
C GLU A 297 -53.60 -32.77 1.58
N ILE A 298 -54.09 -34.00 1.44
CA ILE A 298 -55.49 -34.41 1.35
C ILE A 298 -55.95 -34.65 2.79
N ASP A 299 -56.88 -33.83 3.29
CA ASP A 299 -58.16 -34.21 3.94
C ASP A 299 -58.84 -32.97 4.55
#